data_AF-A0A1W9X495-F1
#
_entry.id   AF-A0A1W9X495-F1
#
_cell.length_a   1.000
_cell.length_b   1.000
_cell.length_c   1.000
_cell.angle_alpha   90.00
_cell.angle_beta   90.00
_cell.angle_gamma   90.00
#
_symmetry.space_group_name_H-M   'P 1'
#
loop_
_entity.id
_entity.type
_entity.pdbx_description
1 polymer ?
#
loop_
_entity_poly.entity_id
_entity_poly.type
_entity_poly.pdbx_seq_one_letter_code
_entity_poly.pdbx_strand_id
1 'polypeptide(L)'
;MNKQRNIHPTALIEPEAEGHNSVAYLNQLCKQVENKAVETINWYIKRKQYQCVMSKILRFFAILLVLIGGLYPILLSIEDLGLPKNAQYGYIAFAIAAACLSLDKFMGFSSSWVRYMQTAFYLQKALAEFQADWVLMWAEVKNDSLDFKQQKKLLCRLKAFHTEIHAEIEHELQMWVNEFQKSLALLQKDTQAKRETSRPGIMELTVTNAKHAQHGLNVKVDNLTVAHMTGELLQIGHLLPGQHHVIVHGTVDGKEVQAYGAVDIVANETVELELSLPIE
;
A
#
# COMPACT_ATOMS: atom_id res chain seq x y z
N MET A 1 1.21 35.92 6.01
CA MET A 1 2.34 34.96 6.10
C MET A 1 2.15 33.87 5.07
N ASN A 2 2.83 34.02 3.92
CA ASN A 2 2.70 33.10 2.79
C ASN A 2 3.37 31.78 3.16
N LYS A 3 2.58 30.76 3.49
CA LYS A 3 3.08 29.47 3.98
C LYS A 3 3.56 28.69 2.76
N GLN A 4 4.78 28.98 2.29
CA GLN A 4 5.40 28.21 1.22
C GLN A 4 5.38 26.73 1.63
N ARG A 5 4.55 25.95 0.94
CA ARG A 5 4.31 24.53 1.28
C ARG A 5 5.42 23.63 0.75
N ASN A 6 6.21 24.12 -0.19
CA ASN A 6 7.21 23.36 -0.95
C ASN A 6 8.60 23.99 -0.83
N ILE A 7 9.62 23.16 -0.92
CA ILE A 7 11.02 23.60 -1.03
C ILE A 7 11.21 24.17 -2.44
N HIS A 8 11.53 25.45 -2.54
CA HIS A 8 11.85 26.10 -3.81
C HIS A 8 13.36 26.26 -4.00
N PRO A 9 13.89 26.12 -5.23
CA PRO A 9 15.23 26.57 -5.55
C PRO A 9 15.29 28.08 -5.34
N THR A 10 16.10 28.53 -4.38
CA THR A 10 16.34 29.95 -4.14
C THR A 10 17.57 30.35 -4.93
N ALA A 11 17.44 31.34 -5.82
CA ALA A 11 18.58 31.92 -6.51
C ALA A 11 19.52 32.55 -5.47
N LEU A 12 20.82 32.27 -5.60
CA LEU A 12 21.85 32.96 -4.81
C LEU A 12 21.87 34.43 -5.21
N ILE A 13 22.13 35.34 -4.27
CA ILE A 13 22.28 36.76 -4.59
C ILE A 13 23.41 36.94 -5.60
N GLU A 14 23.08 37.55 -6.73
CA GLU A 14 24.08 38.03 -7.67
C GLU A 14 24.87 39.18 -7.04
N PRO A 15 26.20 39.19 -7.17
CA PRO A 15 27.01 40.28 -6.62
C PRO A 15 26.68 41.60 -7.33
N GLU A 16 26.61 42.70 -6.58
CA GLU A 16 26.71 44.03 -7.18
C GLU A 16 28.09 44.19 -7.83
N ALA A 17 28.17 44.90 -8.96
CA ALA A 17 29.34 44.95 -9.85
C ALA A 17 30.68 45.33 -9.18
N GLU A 18 30.66 45.97 -8.00
CA GLU A 18 31.86 46.35 -7.23
C GLU A 18 32.12 45.44 -6.00
N GLY A 19 31.17 44.57 -5.63
CA GLY A 19 31.16 43.82 -4.36
C GLY A 19 31.73 42.40 -4.40
N HIS A 20 32.13 41.90 -5.58
CA HIS A 20 32.57 40.51 -5.78
C HIS A 20 33.69 40.05 -4.83
N ASN A 21 34.58 40.97 -4.41
CA ASN A 21 35.75 40.70 -3.58
C ASN A 21 35.57 41.08 -2.10
N SER A 22 34.36 41.49 -1.70
CA SER A 22 34.11 41.94 -0.33
C SER A 22 33.86 40.75 0.60
N VAL A 23 34.52 40.77 1.77
CA VAL A 23 34.22 39.90 2.92
C VAL A 23 32.73 39.92 3.26
N ALA A 24 32.10 41.11 3.16
CA ALA A 24 30.68 41.28 3.45
C ALA A 24 29.80 40.45 2.50
N TYR A 25 30.15 40.38 1.21
CA TYR A 25 29.42 39.60 0.22
C TYR A 25 29.49 38.09 0.53
N LEU A 26 30.68 37.57 0.86
CA LEU A 26 30.84 36.16 1.22
C LEU A 26 30.06 35.78 2.49
N ASN A 27 30.07 36.65 3.50
CA ASN A 27 29.31 36.43 4.73
C ASN A 27 27.81 36.47 4.49
N GLN A 28 27.34 37.38 3.62
CA GLN A 28 25.94 37.42 3.22
C GLN A 28 25.54 36.14 2.49
N LEU A 29 26.34 35.68 1.53
CA LEU A 29 26.11 34.46 0.78
C LEU A 29 26.09 33.23 1.70
N CYS A 30 27.05 33.14 2.63
CA CYS A 30 27.09 32.09 3.65
C CYS A 30 25.80 32.06 4.47
N LYS A 31 25.41 33.21 5.03
CA LYS A 31 24.19 33.33 5.83
C LYS A 31 22.93 32.93 5.06
N GLN A 32 22.87 33.21 3.76
CA GLN A 32 21.76 32.77 2.92
C GLN A 32 21.70 31.25 2.76
N VAL A 33 22.84 30.61 2.48
CA VAL A 33 22.89 29.15 2.32
C VAL A 33 22.59 28.46 3.66
N GLU A 34 23.10 28.97 4.78
CA GLU A 34 22.77 28.48 6.12
C GLU A 34 21.29 28.61 6.43
N ASN A 35 20.70 29.80 6.20
CA ASN A 35 19.27 30.02 6.40
C ASN A 35 18.44 29.05 5.57
N LYS A 36 18.88 28.77 4.33
CA LYS A 36 18.20 27.80 3.47
C LYS A 36 18.30 26.37 3.99
N ALA A 37 19.47 25.97 4.48
CA ALA A 37 19.65 24.67 5.11
C ALA A 37 18.72 24.52 6.33
N VAL A 38 18.70 25.53 7.21
CA VAL A 38 17.85 25.57 8.40
C VAL A 38 16.35 25.54 8.03
N GLU A 39 15.93 26.31 7.02
CA GLU A 39 14.55 26.29 6.53
C GLU A 39 14.17 24.89 6.03
N THR A 40 15.05 24.25 5.26
CA THR A 40 14.86 22.91 4.71
C THR A 40 14.74 21.86 5.83
N ILE A 41 15.65 21.89 6.80
CA ILE A 41 15.62 21.02 7.99
C ILE A 41 14.29 21.20 8.74
N ASN A 42 13.90 22.45 9.01
CA ASN A 42 12.67 22.76 9.72
C ASN A 42 11.43 22.30 8.95
N TRP A 43 11.45 22.38 7.61
CA TRP A 43 10.38 21.85 6.77
C TRP A 43 10.22 20.34 6.96
N TYR A 44 11.30 19.56 6.90
CA TYR A 44 11.26 18.11 7.09
C TYR A 44 10.78 17.72 8.51
N ILE A 45 11.32 18.37 9.55
CA ILE A 45 10.93 18.12 10.95
C ILE A 45 9.45 18.41 11.17
N LYS A 46 8.94 19.53 10.63
CA LYS A 46 7.53 19.91 10.75
C LYS A 46 6.62 18.96 9.96
N ARG A 47 7.02 18.58 8.74
CA ARG A 47 6.25 17.67 7.88
C ARG A 47 6.13 16.27 8.50
N LYS A 48 7.16 15.82 9.21
CA LYS A 48 7.17 14.54 9.95
C LYS A 48 6.02 14.39 10.94
N GLN A 49 5.65 15.47 11.65
CA GLN A 49 4.65 15.40 12.72
C GLN A 49 3.30 14.91 12.21
N TYR A 50 2.84 15.47 11.08
CA TYR A 50 1.57 15.07 10.47
C TYR A 50 1.58 13.58 10.09
N GLN A 51 2.64 13.10 9.41
CA GLN A 51 2.73 11.70 8.99
C GLN A 51 2.79 10.73 10.17
N CYS A 52 3.53 11.11 11.22
CA CYS A 52 3.60 10.34 12.46
C CYS A 52 2.24 10.22 13.15
N VAL A 53 1.49 11.34 13.24
CA VAL A 53 0.16 11.35 13.87
C VAL A 53 -0.83 10.52 13.06
N MET A 54 -0.85 10.66 11.73
CA MET A 54 -1.73 9.84 10.88
C MET A 54 -1.45 8.34 11.04
N SER A 55 -0.18 7.93 11.02
CA SER A 55 0.18 6.52 11.20
C SER A 55 -0.20 5.98 12.58
N LYS A 56 0.04 6.76 13.65
CA LYS A 56 -0.35 6.38 15.02
C LYS A 56 -1.85 6.22 15.20
N ILE A 57 -2.63 7.17 14.66
CA ILE A 57 -4.10 7.14 14.70
C ILE A 57 -4.60 5.89 13.99
N LEU A 58 -4.10 5.62 12.78
CA LEU A 58 -4.53 4.50 11.97
C LEU A 58 -4.22 3.15 12.62
N ARG A 59 -3.03 3.02 13.23
CA ARG A 59 -2.65 1.84 14.02
C ARG A 59 -3.49 1.67 15.28
N PHE A 60 -3.76 2.75 16.00
CA PHE A 60 -4.59 2.72 17.20
C PHE A 60 -6.03 2.26 16.85
N PHE A 61 -6.63 2.82 15.80
CA PHE A 61 -7.95 2.40 15.33
C PHE A 61 -7.96 0.94 14.88
N ALA A 62 -6.93 0.48 14.15
CA ALA A 62 -6.83 -0.92 13.75
C ALA A 62 -6.78 -1.87 14.95
N ILE A 63 -5.97 -1.56 15.97
CA ILE A 63 -5.89 -2.37 17.20
C ILE A 63 -7.23 -2.40 17.93
N LEU A 64 -7.89 -1.24 18.08
CA LEU A 64 -9.20 -1.14 18.72
C LEU A 64 -10.25 -1.98 17.98
N LEU A 65 -10.27 -1.93 16.66
CA LEU A 65 -11.19 -2.72 15.83
C LEU A 65 -10.92 -4.21 15.90
N VAL A 66 -9.65 -4.64 15.94
CA VAL A 66 -9.28 -6.05 16.15
C VAL A 66 -9.76 -6.53 17.52
N LEU A 67 -9.58 -5.73 18.57
CA LEU A 67 -10.06 -6.07 19.91
C LEU A 67 -11.59 -6.17 19.94
N ILE A 68 -12.31 -5.20 19.36
CA ILE A 68 -13.77 -5.24 19.24
C ILE A 68 -14.22 -6.48 18.46
N GLY A 69 -13.62 -6.73 17.30
CA GLY A 69 -13.95 -7.89 16.46
C GLY A 69 -13.70 -9.22 17.16
N GLY A 70 -12.60 -9.33 17.92
CA GLY A 70 -12.24 -10.53 18.67
C GLY A 70 -13.08 -10.74 19.94
N LEU A 71 -13.50 -9.68 20.60
CA LEU A 71 -14.37 -9.74 21.79
C LEU A 71 -15.85 -9.86 21.43
N TYR A 72 -16.25 -9.52 20.21
CA TYR A 72 -17.64 -9.54 19.77
C TYR A 72 -18.35 -10.88 20.00
N PRO A 73 -17.77 -12.07 19.68
CA PRO A 73 -18.41 -13.35 19.94
C PRO A 73 -18.64 -13.63 21.44
N ILE A 74 -17.74 -13.14 22.29
CA ILE A 74 -17.84 -13.29 23.76
C ILE A 74 -18.96 -12.39 24.29
N LEU A 75 -19.07 -11.16 23.79
CA LEU A 75 -20.12 -10.22 24.15
C LEU A 75 -21.51 -10.69 23.72
N LEU A 76 -21.62 -11.40 22.59
CA LEU A 76 -22.86 -12.05 22.16
C LEU A 76 -23.37 -13.12 23.12
N SER A 77 -22.48 -13.69 23.96
CA SER A 77 -22.85 -14.71 24.96
C SER A 77 -23.47 -14.09 26.22
N ILE A 78 -23.48 -12.76 26.34
CA ILE A 78 -24.07 -12.02 27.47
C ILE A 78 -25.42 -11.47 27.04
N GLU A 79 -26.52 -12.10 27.48
CA GLU A 79 -27.88 -11.74 27.05
C GLU A 79 -28.33 -10.33 27.49
N ASP A 80 -27.81 -9.82 28.60
CA ASP A 80 -28.19 -8.50 29.16
C ASP A 80 -27.63 -7.29 28.39
N LEU A 81 -26.74 -7.51 27.42
CA LEU A 81 -26.03 -6.41 26.77
C LEU A 81 -26.80 -5.75 25.60
N GLY A 82 -27.94 -6.31 25.19
CA GLY A 82 -28.83 -5.73 24.16
C GLY A 82 -28.19 -5.58 22.77
N LEU A 83 -27.06 -6.25 22.50
CA LEU A 83 -26.37 -6.20 21.21
C LEU A 83 -27.13 -7.01 20.15
N PRO A 84 -27.08 -6.60 18.87
CA PRO A 84 -27.66 -7.38 17.78
C PRO A 84 -26.99 -8.76 17.73
N LYS A 85 -27.77 -9.84 17.74
CA LYS A 85 -27.29 -11.25 17.80
C LYS A 85 -26.58 -11.75 16.52
N ASN A 86 -26.06 -10.83 15.70
CA ASN A 86 -25.44 -11.14 14.40
C ASN A 86 -23.92 -11.07 14.50
N ALA A 87 -23.25 -12.23 14.52
CA ALA A 87 -21.78 -12.34 14.55
C ALA A 87 -21.06 -11.62 13.38
N GLN A 88 -21.78 -11.23 12.33
CA GLN A 88 -21.28 -10.53 11.15
C GLN A 88 -20.63 -9.18 11.46
N TYR A 89 -21.06 -8.47 12.51
CA TYR A 89 -20.45 -7.18 12.88
C TYR A 89 -19.00 -7.30 13.36
N GLY A 90 -18.63 -8.43 13.98
CA GLY A 90 -17.23 -8.72 14.33
C GLY A 90 -16.34 -8.85 13.09
N TYR A 91 -16.83 -9.52 12.04
CA TYR A 91 -16.11 -9.63 10.77
C TYR A 91 -15.99 -8.28 10.03
N ILE A 92 -17.01 -7.42 10.11
CA ILE A 92 -16.93 -6.05 9.59
C ILE A 92 -15.84 -5.25 10.34
N ALA A 93 -15.76 -5.38 11.66
CA ALA A 93 -14.70 -4.71 12.44
C ALA A 93 -13.30 -5.17 12.01
N PHE A 94 -13.10 -6.48 11.80
CA PHE A 94 -11.83 -7.00 11.25
C PHE A 94 -11.54 -6.49 9.84
N ALA A 95 -12.54 -6.41 8.97
CA ALA A 95 -12.38 -5.89 7.61
C ALA A 95 -11.94 -4.41 7.63
N ILE A 96 -12.52 -3.59 8.49
CA ILE A 96 -12.12 -2.18 8.66
C ILE A 96 -10.69 -2.10 9.23
N ALA A 97 -10.35 -2.94 10.22
CA ALA A 97 -8.99 -2.96 10.76
C ALA A 97 -7.95 -3.31 9.68
N ALA A 98 -8.23 -4.31 8.85
CA ALA A 98 -7.38 -4.69 7.73
C ALA A 98 -7.26 -3.56 6.68
N ALA A 99 -8.37 -2.85 6.41
CA ALA A 99 -8.36 -1.68 5.53
C ALA A 99 -7.50 -0.53 6.10
N CYS A 100 -7.58 -0.26 7.40
CA CYS A 100 -6.74 0.74 8.07
C CYS A 100 -5.25 0.40 7.93
N LEU A 101 -4.84 -0.84 8.22
CA LEU A 101 -3.44 -1.26 8.09
C LEU A 101 -2.95 -1.20 6.64
N SER A 102 -3.80 -1.60 5.69
CA SER A 102 -3.50 -1.53 4.27
C SER A 102 -3.31 -0.07 3.83
N LEU A 103 -4.17 0.84 4.29
CA LEU A 103 -4.06 2.26 3.99
C LEU A 103 -2.76 2.88 4.56
N ASP A 104 -2.31 2.51 5.77
CA ASP A 104 -1.02 2.96 6.33
C ASP A 104 0.14 2.56 5.42
N LYS A 105 0.11 1.31 4.93
CA LYS A 105 1.12 0.75 4.04
C LYS A 105 1.11 1.41 2.67
N PHE A 106 -0.07 1.68 2.09
CA PHE A 106 -0.19 2.30 0.77
C PHE A 106 0.16 3.77 0.76
N MET A 107 -0.32 4.52 1.75
CA MET A 107 0.01 5.94 1.87
C MET A 107 1.44 6.16 2.38
N GLY A 108 2.09 5.12 2.89
CA GLY A 108 3.48 5.17 3.35
C GLY A 108 3.67 6.14 4.52
N PHE A 109 2.64 6.37 5.34
CA PHE A 109 2.73 7.31 6.46
C PHE A 109 3.81 6.89 7.45
N SER A 110 3.92 5.59 7.68
CA SER A 110 4.93 4.98 8.55
C SER A 110 6.35 5.01 7.98
N SER A 111 6.56 4.86 6.67
CA SER A 111 7.90 4.99 6.07
C SER A 111 8.32 6.46 5.90
N SER A 112 7.37 7.33 5.54
CA SER A 112 7.61 8.74 5.26
C SER A 112 8.20 9.50 6.44
N TRP A 113 7.72 9.26 7.67
CA TRP A 113 8.26 9.98 8.83
C TRP A 113 9.70 9.57 9.18
N VAL A 114 10.07 8.32 8.90
CA VAL A 114 11.44 7.81 9.09
C VAL A 114 12.35 8.46 8.06
N ARG A 115 11.95 8.45 6.78
CA ARG A 115 12.72 9.07 5.70
C ARG A 115 12.94 10.57 5.92
N TYR A 116 11.88 11.31 6.29
CA TYR A 116 12.02 12.72 6.64
C TYR A 116 12.94 12.96 7.84
N MET A 117 12.99 12.04 8.81
CA MET A 117 13.92 12.15 9.94
C MET A 117 15.37 11.91 9.49
N GLN A 118 15.61 10.91 8.64
CA GLN A 118 16.94 10.60 8.12
C GLN A 118 17.52 11.79 7.36
N THR A 119 16.74 12.36 6.45
CA THR A 119 17.13 13.55 5.68
C THR A 119 17.35 14.76 6.58
N ALA A 120 16.46 15.02 7.54
CA ALA A 120 16.65 16.12 8.49
C ALA A 120 17.94 15.96 9.31
N PHE A 121 18.24 14.74 9.78
CA PHE A 121 19.46 14.44 10.54
C PHE A 121 20.72 14.58 9.67
N TYR A 122 20.68 14.10 8.43
CA TYR A 122 21.77 14.26 7.48
C TYR A 122 22.07 15.75 7.23
N LEU A 123 21.02 16.55 6.92
CA LEU A 123 21.17 17.98 6.68
C LEU A 123 21.68 18.73 7.92
N GLN A 124 21.25 18.35 9.13
CA GLN A 124 21.78 18.91 10.39
C GLN A 124 23.26 18.64 10.56
N LYS A 125 23.70 17.40 10.28
CA LYS A 125 25.10 17.02 10.33
C LYS A 125 25.92 17.80 9.28
N ALA A 126 25.46 17.83 8.03
CA ALA A 126 26.13 18.56 6.95
C ALA A 126 26.25 20.07 7.25
N LEU A 127 25.22 20.68 7.85
CA LEU A 127 25.26 22.07 8.29
C LEU A 127 26.31 22.29 9.38
N ALA A 128 26.37 21.42 10.39
CA ALA A 128 27.36 21.52 11.46
C ALA A 128 28.80 21.36 10.92
N GLU A 129 29.02 20.44 10.00
CA GLU A 129 30.32 20.25 9.33
C GLU A 129 30.69 21.48 8.49
N PHE A 130 29.76 22.01 7.71
CA PHE A 130 29.97 23.25 6.95
C PHE A 130 30.34 24.42 7.86
N GLN A 131 29.66 24.59 9.00
CA GLN A 131 29.94 25.67 9.95
C GLN A 131 31.33 25.53 10.58
N ALA A 132 31.72 24.31 10.97
CA ALA A 132 33.05 24.05 11.49
C ALA A 132 34.13 24.34 10.44
N ASP A 133 33.96 23.84 9.21
CA ASP A 133 34.84 24.09 8.08
C ASP A 133 34.96 25.58 7.75
N TRP A 134 33.84 26.30 7.81
CA TRP A 134 33.79 27.74 7.55
C TRP A 134 34.62 28.51 8.58
N VAL A 135 34.47 28.21 9.87
CA VAL A 135 35.29 28.81 10.94
C VAL A 135 36.77 28.48 10.77
N LEU A 136 37.11 27.23 10.42
CA LEU A 136 38.49 26.83 10.17
C LEU A 136 39.10 27.58 8.97
N MET A 137 38.34 27.76 7.89
CA MET A 137 38.79 28.52 6.72
C MET A 137 38.95 30.01 7.02
N TRP A 138 38.08 30.60 7.85
CA TRP A 138 38.23 31.98 8.30
C TRP A 138 39.43 32.19 9.21
N ALA A 139 39.82 31.19 10.01
CA ALA A 139 41.03 31.26 10.83
C ALA A 139 42.32 31.35 10.01
N GLU A 140 42.31 30.90 8.74
CA GLU A 140 43.45 31.02 7.82
C GLU A 140 43.58 32.44 7.20
N VAL A 141 42.54 33.28 7.31
CA VAL A 141 42.52 34.65 6.75
C VAL A 141 43.22 35.60 7.73
N LYS A 142 44.19 36.38 7.23
CA LYS A 142 44.94 37.37 8.02
C LYS A 142 44.56 38.80 7.60
N ASN A 143 44.41 39.69 8.58
CA ASN A 143 44.21 41.14 8.41
C ASN A 143 42.97 41.54 7.57
N ASP A 144 41.90 40.74 7.58
CA ASP A 144 40.64 40.98 6.83
C ASP A 144 40.79 41.21 5.31
N SER A 145 41.98 40.93 4.76
CA SER A 145 42.27 40.96 3.33
C SER A 145 42.26 39.53 2.80
N LEU A 146 41.32 39.21 1.90
CA LEU A 146 41.28 37.91 1.23
C LEU A 146 42.19 37.92 0.01
N ASP A 147 43.09 36.94 -0.08
CA ASP A 147 43.70 36.57 -1.35
C ASP A 147 42.66 35.88 -2.25
N PHE A 148 42.82 36.03 -3.57
CA PHE A 148 41.95 35.40 -4.57
C PHE A 148 41.86 33.88 -4.38
N LYS A 149 42.96 33.24 -3.97
CA LYS A 149 42.98 31.80 -3.68
C LYS A 149 42.09 31.43 -2.49
N GLN A 150 42.08 32.25 -1.43
CA GLN A 150 41.25 32.03 -0.24
C GLN A 150 39.77 32.28 -0.54
N GLN A 151 39.46 33.35 -1.26
CA GLN A 151 38.12 33.65 -1.76
C GLN A 151 37.54 32.50 -2.59
N LYS A 152 38.35 31.97 -3.53
CA LYS A 152 37.96 30.81 -4.33
C LYS A 152 37.69 29.57 -3.46
N LYS A 153 38.51 29.31 -2.44
CA LYS A 153 38.33 28.17 -1.51
C LYS A 153 36.99 28.27 -0.75
N LEU A 154 36.66 29.45 -0.22
CA LEU A 154 35.40 29.71 0.47
C LEU A 154 34.19 29.54 -0.46
N LEU A 155 34.24 30.13 -1.66
CA LEU A 155 33.18 29.98 -2.68
C LEU A 155 32.99 28.52 -3.11
N CYS A 156 34.09 27.78 -3.27
CA CYS A 156 34.03 26.36 -3.59
C CYS A 156 33.37 25.55 -2.46
N ARG A 157 33.67 25.83 -1.18
CA ARG A 157 33.00 25.15 -0.07
C ARG A 157 31.52 25.47 -0.03
N LEU A 158 31.14 26.73 -0.24
CA LEU A 158 29.75 27.16 -0.26
C LEU A 158 28.96 26.48 -1.39
N LYS A 159 29.54 26.42 -2.60
CA LYS A 159 28.96 25.67 -3.72
C LYS A 159 28.81 24.18 -3.37
N ALA A 160 29.83 23.57 -2.76
CA ALA A 160 29.80 22.17 -2.38
C ALA A 160 28.67 21.88 -1.39
N PHE A 161 28.55 22.69 -0.32
CA PHE A 161 27.48 22.54 0.67
C PHE A 161 26.09 22.77 0.06
N HIS A 162 25.93 23.80 -0.78
CA HIS A 162 24.67 24.02 -1.49
C HIS A 162 24.29 22.81 -2.38
N THR A 163 25.26 22.23 -3.08
CA THR A 163 25.06 21.03 -3.92
C THR A 163 24.70 19.82 -3.06
N GLU A 164 25.34 19.67 -1.90
CA GLU A 164 25.07 18.59 -0.95
C GLU A 164 23.63 18.62 -0.42
N ILE A 165 23.10 19.81 -0.11
CA ILE A 165 21.69 19.97 0.29
C ILE A 165 20.76 19.46 -0.81
N HIS A 166 20.98 19.86 -2.06
CA HIS A 166 20.13 19.44 -3.18
C HIS A 166 20.28 17.95 -3.49
N ALA A 167 21.49 17.41 -3.39
CA ALA A 167 21.74 15.99 -3.58
C ALA A 167 20.99 15.13 -2.54
N GLU A 168 20.93 15.57 -1.28
CA GLU A 168 20.18 14.88 -0.24
C GLU A 168 18.65 14.97 -0.47
N ILE A 169 18.14 16.13 -0.93
CA ILE A 169 16.73 16.26 -1.31
C ILE A 169 16.39 15.34 -2.49
N GLU A 170 17.26 15.27 -3.50
CA GLU A 170 17.11 14.37 -4.63
C GLU A 170 17.15 12.91 -4.19
N HIS A 171 18.07 12.55 -3.28
CA HIS A 171 18.15 11.21 -2.72
C HIS A 171 16.85 10.81 -2.00
N GLU A 172 16.29 11.70 -1.18
CA GLU A 172 15.00 11.48 -0.52
C GLU A 172 13.86 11.28 -1.53
N LEU A 173 13.83 12.07 -2.60
CA LEU A 173 12.85 11.94 -3.67
C LEU A 173 12.98 10.58 -4.37
N GLN A 174 14.19 10.11 -4.69
CA GLN A 174 14.40 8.81 -5.33
C GLN A 174 13.97 7.65 -4.41
N MET A 175 14.28 7.75 -3.12
CA MET A 175 13.80 6.81 -2.11
C MET A 175 12.27 6.75 -2.08
N TRP A 176 11.60 7.91 -2.12
CA TRP A 176 10.14 7.98 -2.20
C TRP A 176 9.57 7.35 -3.47
N VAL A 177 10.14 7.66 -4.64
CA VAL A 177 9.69 7.10 -5.93
C VAL A 177 9.81 5.58 -5.92
N ASN A 178 10.92 5.04 -5.42
CA ASN A 178 11.13 3.59 -5.34
C ASN A 178 10.12 2.92 -4.39
N GLU A 179 9.88 3.50 -3.21
CA GLU A 179 8.85 3.01 -2.28
C GLU A 179 7.46 3.02 -2.92
N PHE A 180 7.11 4.09 -3.61
CA PHE A 180 5.82 4.23 -4.29
C PHE A 180 5.64 3.18 -5.40
N GLN A 181 6.65 3.00 -6.26
CA GLN A 181 6.64 2.00 -7.32
C GLN A 181 6.52 0.57 -6.76
N LYS A 182 7.26 0.25 -5.68
CA LYS A 182 7.16 -1.05 -5.00
C LYS A 182 5.77 -1.29 -4.43
N SER A 183 5.16 -0.28 -3.83
CA SER A 183 3.81 -0.35 -3.28
C SER A 183 2.75 -0.62 -4.36
N LEU A 184 2.88 0.05 -5.53
CA LEU A 184 2.01 -0.20 -6.69
C LEU A 184 2.20 -1.59 -7.30
N ALA A 185 3.45 -2.05 -7.43
CA ALA A 185 3.73 -3.38 -7.98
C ALA A 185 3.14 -4.49 -7.09
N LEU A 186 3.20 -4.33 -5.76
CA LEU A 186 2.59 -5.27 -4.84
C LEU A 186 1.07 -5.32 -5.00
N LEU A 187 0.40 -4.16 -5.12
CA LEU A 187 -1.05 -4.11 -5.37
C LEU A 187 -1.45 -4.82 -6.64
N GLN A 188 -0.72 -4.57 -7.72
CA GLN A 188 -1.00 -5.20 -9.01
C GLN A 188 -0.85 -6.71 -8.91
N LYS A 189 0.21 -7.19 -8.25
CA LYS A 189 0.45 -8.61 -8.03
C LYS A 189 -0.65 -9.25 -7.19
N ASP A 190 -1.04 -8.65 -6.07
CA ASP A 190 -2.11 -9.18 -5.21
C ASP A 190 -3.46 -9.19 -5.94
N THR A 191 -3.75 -8.14 -6.73
CA THR A 191 -4.98 -8.07 -7.53
C THR A 191 -5.00 -9.11 -8.64
N GLN A 192 -3.86 -9.33 -9.31
CA GLN A 192 -3.74 -10.31 -10.38
C GLN A 192 -3.83 -11.74 -9.82
N ALA A 193 -3.10 -12.04 -8.75
CA ALA A 193 -3.17 -13.34 -8.09
C ALA A 193 -4.62 -13.65 -7.68
N LYS A 194 -5.32 -12.68 -7.07
CA LYS A 194 -6.73 -12.84 -6.71
C LYS A 194 -7.63 -13.08 -7.94
N ARG A 195 -7.40 -12.37 -9.04
CA ARG A 195 -8.12 -12.59 -10.30
C ARG A 195 -7.87 -13.97 -10.87
N GLU A 196 -6.63 -14.44 -10.87
CA GLU A 196 -6.24 -15.77 -11.37
C GLU A 196 -6.90 -16.87 -10.53
N THR A 197 -6.86 -16.77 -9.20
CA THR A 197 -7.52 -17.74 -8.30
C THR A 197 -9.04 -17.66 -8.29
N SER A 198 -9.65 -16.64 -8.88
CA SER A 198 -11.10 -16.48 -8.98
C SER A 198 -11.62 -16.59 -10.40
N ARG A 199 -10.78 -17.04 -11.36
CA ARG A 199 -11.26 -17.32 -12.72
C ARG A 199 -12.24 -18.48 -12.67
N PRO A 200 -13.43 -18.36 -13.27
CA PRO A 200 -14.38 -19.44 -13.24
C PRO A 200 -13.84 -20.67 -13.96
N GLY A 201 -14.02 -21.84 -13.37
CA GLY A 201 -13.82 -23.13 -14.00
C GLY A 201 -15.09 -23.61 -14.72
N ILE A 202 -14.94 -24.76 -15.36
CA ILE A 202 -16.02 -25.45 -16.04
C ILE A 202 -16.16 -26.84 -15.42
N MET A 203 -17.39 -27.28 -15.19
CA MET A 203 -17.69 -28.65 -14.82
C MET A 203 -18.32 -29.38 -16.00
N GLU A 204 -17.82 -30.56 -16.31
CA GLU A 204 -18.47 -31.50 -17.22
C GLU A 204 -19.15 -32.58 -16.40
N LEU A 205 -20.48 -32.58 -16.41
CA LEU A 205 -21.31 -33.50 -15.64
C LEU A 205 -21.80 -34.62 -16.56
N THR A 206 -21.37 -35.83 -16.26
CA THR A 206 -21.86 -37.06 -16.91
C THR A 206 -22.81 -37.77 -15.97
N VAL A 207 -24.07 -37.93 -16.36
CA VAL A 207 -25.08 -38.67 -15.60
C VAL A 207 -25.40 -39.97 -16.32
N THR A 208 -24.87 -41.07 -15.79
CA THR A 208 -25.21 -42.41 -16.25
C THR A 208 -26.69 -42.67 -16.02
N ASN A 209 -27.34 -43.28 -17.02
CA ASN A 209 -28.76 -43.60 -17.05
C ASN A 209 -29.73 -42.40 -17.16
N ALA A 210 -29.25 -41.19 -17.45
CA ALA A 210 -30.07 -39.98 -17.55
C ALA A 210 -31.25 -40.07 -18.54
N LYS A 211 -31.09 -40.82 -19.64
CA LYS A 211 -32.13 -40.99 -20.67
C LYS A 211 -33.41 -41.66 -20.17
N HIS A 212 -33.38 -42.34 -19.02
CA HIS A 212 -34.55 -42.97 -18.43
C HIS A 212 -35.46 -41.98 -17.69
N ALA A 213 -35.01 -40.72 -17.50
CA ALA A 213 -35.80 -39.69 -16.87
C ALA A 213 -36.90 -39.17 -17.83
N GLN A 214 -38.17 -39.30 -17.41
CA GLN A 214 -39.34 -39.01 -18.25
C GLN A 214 -39.45 -37.55 -18.70
N HIS A 215 -38.98 -36.62 -17.88
CA HIS A 215 -39.06 -35.17 -18.12
C HIS A 215 -37.67 -34.51 -18.10
N GLY A 216 -36.59 -35.29 -18.25
CA GLY A 216 -35.23 -34.80 -18.00
C GLY A 216 -34.91 -34.63 -16.52
N LEU A 217 -33.71 -34.13 -16.23
CA LEU A 217 -33.14 -33.97 -14.90
C LEU A 217 -32.89 -32.51 -14.60
N ASN A 218 -33.24 -32.09 -13.39
CA ASN A 218 -32.86 -30.78 -12.86
C ASN A 218 -31.52 -30.88 -12.14
N VAL A 219 -30.56 -30.08 -12.58
CA VAL A 219 -29.22 -30.01 -12.01
C VAL A 219 -29.13 -28.85 -11.04
N LYS A 220 -28.79 -29.14 -9.80
CA LYS A 220 -28.52 -28.16 -8.76
C LYS A 220 -27.05 -28.15 -8.41
N VAL A 221 -26.47 -26.96 -8.29
CA VAL A 221 -25.12 -26.73 -7.75
C VAL A 221 -25.28 -25.83 -6.52
N ASP A 222 -24.75 -26.25 -5.38
CA ASP A 222 -24.89 -25.57 -4.08
C ASP A 222 -26.32 -25.13 -3.77
N ASN A 223 -27.27 -26.04 -4.03
CA ASN A 223 -28.70 -25.86 -3.80
C ASN A 223 -29.42 -24.86 -4.72
N LEU A 224 -28.73 -24.34 -5.75
CA LEU A 224 -29.32 -23.52 -6.81
C LEU A 224 -29.53 -24.37 -8.06
N THR A 225 -30.73 -24.35 -8.64
CA THR A 225 -30.99 -25.01 -9.93
C THR A 225 -30.28 -24.21 -11.03
N VAL A 226 -29.23 -24.80 -11.61
CA VAL A 226 -28.37 -24.14 -12.61
C VAL A 226 -28.70 -24.56 -14.03
N ALA A 227 -29.28 -25.74 -14.22
CA ALA A 227 -29.59 -26.26 -15.54
C ALA A 227 -30.66 -27.36 -15.49
N HIS A 228 -31.22 -27.66 -16.66
CA HIS A 228 -32.06 -28.80 -16.91
C HIS A 228 -31.45 -29.61 -18.06
N MET A 229 -31.28 -30.92 -17.90
CA MET A 229 -30.64 -31.79 -18.91
C MET A 229 -31.53 -32.96 -19.32
N THR A 230 -31.52 -33.28 -20.61
CA THR A 230 -32.25 -34.40 -21.21
C THR A 230 -31.32 -35.47 -21.78
N GLY A 231 -30.01 -35.18 -21.87
CA GLY A 231 -28.96 -36.12 -22.28
C GLY A 231 -28.15 -36.65 -21.10
N GLU A 232 -27.09 -37.40 -21.39
CA GLU A 232 -26.17 -37.96 -20.39
C GLU A 232 -25.01 -37.02 -20.04
N LEU A 233 -24.75 -36.00 -20.86
CA LEU A 233 -23.63 -35.08 -20.70
C LEU A 233 -24.15 -33.64 -20.63
N LEU A 234 -23.67 -32.86 -19.67
CA LEU A 234 -23.95 -31.44 -19.53
C LEU A 234 -22.69 -30.69 -19.09
N GLN A 235 -22.38 -29.58 -19.77
CA GLN A 235 -21.31 -28.69 -19.35
C GLN A 235 -21.88 -27.49 -18.60
N ILE A 236 -21.35 -27.22 -17.41
CA ILE A 236 -21.73 -26.09 -16.55
C ILE A 236 -20.50 -25.18 -16.40
N GLY A 237 -20.53 -24.03 -17.07
CA GLY A 237 -19.49 -23.01 -16.95
C GLY A 237 -19.73 -22.03 -15.80
N HIS A 238 -18.79 -21.10 -15.63
CA HIS A 238 -18.88 -19.99 -14.67
C HIS A 238 -18.90 -20.40 -13.19
N LEU A 239 -18.36 -21.58 -12.85
CA LEU A 239 -18.25 -22.03 -11.47
C LEU A 239 -17.02 -21.42 -10.81
N LEU A 240 -17.19 -20.86 -9.61
CA LEU A 240 -16.04 -20.31 -8.88
C LEU A 240 -15.11 -21.45 -8.45
N PRO A 241 -13.80 -21.21 -8.32
CA PRO A 241 -12.90 -22.24 -7.82
C PRO A 241 -13.24 -22.64 -6.38
N GLY A 242 -13.13 -23.95 -6.09
CA GLY A 242 -13.44 -24.56 -4.81
C GLY A 242 -14.46 -25.70 -4.89
N GLN A 243 -14.79 -26.25 -3.73
CA GLN A 243 -15.69 -27.40 -3.62
C GLN A 243 -17.15 -27.00 -3.87
N HIS A 244 -17.76 -27.66 -4.84
CA HIS A 244 -19.17 -27.50 -5.20
C HIS A 244 -19.93 -28.82 -5.02
N HIS A 245 -21.14 -28.74 -4.46
CA HIS A 245 -22.03 -29.90 -4.31
C HIS A 245 -23.04 -29.93 -5.45
N VAL A 246 -23.10 -31.06 -6.15
CA VAL A 246 -23.96 -31.24 -7.32
C VAL A 246 -25.03 -32.27 -7.01
N ILE A 247 -26.28 -31.92 -7.30
CA ILE A 247 -27.43 -32.79 -7.12
C ILE A 247 -28.22 -32.81 -8.43
N VAL A 248 -28.41 -33.99 -8.99
CA VAL A 248 -29.33 -34.23 -10.10
C VAL A 248 -30.56 -34.97 -9.60
N HIS A 249 -31.74 -34.48 -9.94
CA HIS A 249 -33.01 -35.10 -9.56
C HIS A 249 -34.00 -35.06 -10.71
N GLY A 250 -34.86 -36.07 -10.77
CA GLY A 250 -35.92 -36.18 -11.76
C GLY A 250 -36.82 -37.38 -11.47
N THR A 251 -37.61 -37.79 -12.46
CA THR A 251 -38.58 -38.87 -12.31
C THR A 251 -38.29 -39.99 -13.31
N VAL A 252 -38.11 -41.20 -12.79
CA VAL A 252 -37.94 -42.44 -13.58
C VAL A 252 -39.05 -43.40 -13.15
N ASP A 253 -39.79 -43.95 -14.11
CA ASP A 253 -40.92 -44.87 -13.87
C ASP A 253 -41.95 -44.40 -12.81
N GLY A 254 -42.20 -43.08 -12.76
CA GLY A 254 -43.13 -42.47 -11.80
C GLY A 254 -42.59 -42.33 -10.37
N LYS A 255 -41.34 -42.74 -10.09
CA LYS A 255 -40.64 -42.53 -8.83
C LYS A 255 -39.65 -41.37 -8.95
N GLU A 256 -39.54 -40.54 -7.91
CA GLU A 256 -38.48 -39.54 -7.83
C GLU A 256 -37.13 -40.22 -7.56
N VAL A 257 -36.13 -39.89 -8.38
CA VAL A 257 -34.76 -40.39 -8.26
C VAL A 257 -33.80 -39.21 -8.18
N GLN A 258 -32.71 -39.41 -7.44
CA GLN A 258 -31.66 -38.41 -7.30
C GLN A 258 -30.28 -39.06 -7.22
N ALA A 259 -29.27 -38.34 -7.71
CA ALA A 259 -27.86 -38.65 -7.51
C ALA A 259 -27.12 -37.39 -7.07
N TYR A 260 -26.07 -37.55 -6.27
CA TYR A 260 -25.30 -36.44 -5.71
C TYR A 260 -23.81 -36.74 -5.73
N GLY A 261 -23.01 -35.69 -5.80
CA GLY A 261 -21.56 -35.76 -5.69
C GLY A 261 -20.97 -34.40 -5.35
N ALA A 262 -19.68 -34.39 -5.05
CA ALA A 262 -18.93 -33.17 -4.83
C ALA A 262 -17.78 -33.13 -5.85
N VAL A 263 -17.51 -31.94 -6.38
CA VAL A 263 -16.40 -31.69 -7.29
C VAL A 263 -15.60 -30.50 -6.78
N ASP A 264 -14.28 -30.55 -6.91
CA ASP A 264 -13.42 -29.42 -6.61
C ASP A 264 -13.08 -28.71 -7.92
N ILE A 265 -13.63 -27.50 -8.10
CA ILE A 265 -13.44 -26.72 -9.33
C ILE A 265 -12.10 -26.01 -9.27
N VAL A 266 -11.26 -26.26 -10.26
CA VAL A 266 -9.97 -25.57 -10.42
C VAL A 266 -10.14 -24.37 -11.37
N ALA A 267 -9.46 -23.27 -11.05
CA ALA A 267 -9.58 -22.03 -11.80
C ALA A 267 -9.16 -22.21 -13.27
N ASN A 268 -10.07 -21.85 -14.20
CA ASN A 268 -9.84 -21.93 -15.65
C ASN A 268 -9.53 -23.34 -16.18
N GLU A 269 -9.96 -24.38 -15.46
CA GLU A 269 -9.88 -25.78 -15.89
C GLU A 269 -11.28 -26.37 -16.05
N THR A 270 -11.37 -27.44 -16.85
CA THR A 270 -12.57 -28.28 -16.92
C THR A 270 -12.38 -29.47 -16.00
N VAL A 271 -13.34 -29.68 -15.09
CA VAL A 271 -13.33 -30.81 -14.15
C VAL A 271 -14.51 -31.72 -14.45
N GLU A 272 -14.27 -33.01 -14.55
CA GLU A 272 -15.30 -34.01 -14.81
C GLU A 272 -15.94 -34.49 -13.49
N LEU A 273 -17.26 -34.67 -13.51
CA LEU A 273 -18.03 -35.29 -12.44
C LEU A 273 -18.97 -36.34 -13.04
N GLU A 274 -18.80 -37.58 -12.62
CA GLU A 274 -19.67 -38.70 -13.01
C GLU A 274 -20.65 -39.03 -11.90
N LEU A 275 -21.95 -39.02 -12.22
CA LEU A 275 -23.03 -39.44 -11.33
C LEU A 275 -23.81 -40.58 -11.99
N SER A 276 -24.37 -41.48 -11.18
CA SER A 276 -25.24 -42.55 -11.68
C SER A 276 -26.61 -42.45 -11.02
N LEU A 277 -27.66 -42.44 -11.84
CA LEU A 277 -29.02 -42.53 -11.31
C LEU A 277 -29.32 -43.95 -10.84
N PRO A 278 -29.93 -44.11 -9.64
CA PRO A 278 -30.43 -45.40 -9.19
C PRO A 278 -31.65 -45.78 -10.05
N ILE A 279 -31.53 -46.86 -10.81
CA ILE A 279 -32.64 -47.52 -11.49
C ILE A 279 -32.84 -48.87 -10.81
N GLU A 280 -34.07 -49.13 -10.35
CA GLU A 280 -34.51 -50.44 -9.86
C GLU A 280 -35.16 -51.27 -10.98
#